data_AF-A0A0E2DKL6-F1
#
_entry.id   AF-A0A0E2DKL6-F1
#
_cell.length_a   1.000
_cell.length_b   1.000
_cell.length_c   1.000
_cell.angle_alpha   90.00
_cell.angle_beta   90.00
_cell.angle_gamma   90.00
#
_symmetry.space_group_name_H-M   'P 1'
#
loop_
_entity.id
_entity.type
_entity.pdbx_description
1 polymer ?
#
loop_
_entity_poly.entity_id
_entity_poly.type
_entity_poly.pdbx_seq_one_letter_code
_entity_poly.pdbx_strand_id
1 'polypeptide(L)' 'MINYFNIKPLDITESELDEYEKYIGIPLQKEDKEAILKSTGFRKAIAIKNKLRLNSFNHSFSDDLKSNEEFPIR' A
#
# COMPACT_ATOMS: atom_id res chain seq x y z
N MET A 1 -0.08 -24.36 -8.58
CA MET A 1 -1.25 -23.46 -8.45
C MET A 1 -1.13 -22.70 -7.13
N ILE A 2 -1.28 -21.37 -7.11
CA ILE A 2 -1.17 -20.57 -5.88
C ILE A 2 -2.57 -20.43 -5.27
N ASN A 3 -2.75 -20.86 -4.03
CA ASN A 3 -4.01 -20.68 -3.31
C ASN A 3 -4.00 -19.33 -2.57
N TYR A 4 -4.77 -18.37 -3.09
CA TYR A 4 -4.87 -17.02 -2.55
C TYR A 4 -5.61 -16.95 -1.20
N PHE A 5 -6.51 -17.88 -0.92
CA PHE A 5 -7.28 -17.90 0.33
C PHE A 5 -6.40 -18.21 1.54
N ASN A 6 -5.34 -19.00 1.34
CA ASN A 6 -4.41 -19.41 2.40
C ASN A 6 -3.28 -18.39 2.65
N ILE A 7 -3.21 -17.31 1.87
CA ILE A 7 -2.20 -16.27 2.07
C ILE A 7 -2.62 -15.43 3.28
N LYS A 8 -1.73 -15.39 4.27
CA LYS A 8 -1.90 -14.54 5.45
C LYS A 8 -1.77 -13.07 5.03
N PRO A 9 -2.50 -12.15 5.67
CA PRO A 9 -2.26 -10.73 5.50
C PRO A 9 -0.80 -10.41 5.78
N LEU A 10 -0.23 -9.43 5.07
CA LEU A 10 1.10 -8.93 5.37
C LEU A 10 1.12 -8.47 6.83
N ASP A 11 2.14 -8.92 7.56
CA ASP A 11 2.45 -8.40 8.87
C ASP A 11 3.28 -7.14 8.65
N ILE A 12 2.72 -6.00 8.97
CA ILE A 12 3.33 -4.69 8.77
C ILE A 12 3.09 -3.86 10.02
N THR A 13 4.13 -3.17 10.45
CA THR A 13 4.17 -2.33 11.63
C THR A 13 4.07 -0.86 11.26
N GLU A 14 3.76 -0.02 12.24
CA GLU A 14 3.72 1.43 12.04
C GLU A 14 5.09 1.98 11.62
N SER A 15 6.18 1.47 12.19
CA SER A 15 7.55 1.89 11.83
C SER A 15 7.95 1.53 10.41
N GLU A 16 7.44 0.41 9.86
CA GLU A 16 7.64 0.09 8.44
C GLU A 16 6.86 1.06 7.54
N LEU A 17 5.68 1.53 7.97
CA LEU A 17 4.95 2.58 7.25
C LEU A 17 5.70 3.91 7.27
N ASP A 18 6.33 4.28 8.39
CA ASP A 18 7.19 5.47 8.49
C ASP A 18 8.36 5.43 7.50
N GLU A 19 8.87 4.23 7.20
CA GLU A 19 9.89 4.05 6.18
C GLU A 19 9.32 4.22 4.76
N TYR A 20 8.13 3.67 4.50
CA TYR A 20 7.44 3.84 3.21
C TYR A 20 7.10 5.30 2.91
N GLU A 21 6.75 6.11 3.91
CA GLU A 21 6.54 7.55 3.76
C GLU A 21 7.76 8.24 3.13
N LYS A 22 8.97 7.86 3.56
CA LYS A 22 10.22 8.43 3.04
C LYS A 22 10.43 8.10 1.57
N TYR A 23 9.97 6.92 1.13
CA TYR A 23 10.07 6.48 -0.26
C TYR A 23 9.00 7.11 -1.16
N ILE A 24 7.79 7.32 -0.65
CA ILE A 24 6.66 7.90 -1.41
C ILE A 24 6.75 9.43 -1.44
N GLY A 25 7.38 10.05 -0.43
CA GLY A 25 7.47 11.51 -0.30
C GLY A 25 6.16 12.17 0.16
N ILE A 26 5.18 11.36 0.56
CA ILE A 26 3.87 11.80 1.06
C ILE A 26 3.75 11.34 2.53
N PRO A 27 3.53 12.24 3.49
CA PRO A 27 3.32 11.88 4.87
C PRO A 27 1.96 11.19 5.04
N LEU A 28 1.91 10.03 5.69
CA LEU A 28 0.66 9.38 6.08
C LEU A 28 0.22 9.98 7.42
N GLN A 29 -1.03 10.41 7.51
CA GLN A 29 -1.57 10.81 8.80
C GLN A 29 -1.72 9.58 9.70
N LYS A 30 -1.85 9.80 11.01
CA LYS A 30 -2.00 8.71 11.97
C LYS A 30 -3.21 7.84 11.65
N GLU A 31 -4.30 8.47 11.22
CA GLU A 31 -5.54 7.81 10.81
C GLU A 31 -5.33 6.93 9.57
N ASP A 32 -4.52 7.37 8.62
CA ASP A 32 -4.17 6.58 7.42
C ASP A 32 -3.36 5.34 7.79
N LYS A 33 -2.36 5.50 8.68
CA LYS A 33 -1.56 4.38 9.20
C LYS A 33 -2.46 3.36 9.90
N GLU A 34 -3.35 3.83 10.76
CA GLU A 34 -4.29 2.97 11.47
C GLU A 34 -5.24 2.24 10.51
N ALA A 35 -5.74 2.91 9.48
CA ALA A 35 -6.59 2.30 8.45
C ALA A 35 -5.85 1.21 7.67
N ILE A 36 -4.59 1.45 7.29
CA ILE A 36 -3.74 0.46 6.60
C ILE A 36 -3.49 -0.76 7.48
N LEU A 37 -3.14 -0.54 8.75
CA LEU A 37 -2.87 -1.62 9.72
C LEU A 37 -4.13 -2.45 10.01
N LYS A 38 -5.30 -1.82 10.14
CA LYS A 38 -6.57 -2.51 10.39
C LYS A 38 -7.14 -3.19 9.15
N SER A 39 -6.86 -2.68 7.95
CA SER A 39 -7.40 -3.22 6.69
C SER A 39 -6.75 -4.55 6.32
N THR A 40 -7.38 -5.64 6.75
CA THR A 40 -6.93 -7.02 6.47
C THR A 40 -6.92 -7.30 4.96
N GLY A 41 -7.88 -6.74 4.21
CA GLY A 41 -7.95 -6.89 2.76
C GLY A 41 -6.76 -6.25 2.05
N PHE A 42 -6.41 -5.01 2.44
CA PHE A 42 -5.25 -4.32 1.90
C PHE A 42 -3.96 -5.11 2.16
N ARG A 43 -3.73 -5.52 3.42
CA ARG A 43 -2.55 -6.31 3.79
C ARG A 43 -2.48 -7.66 3.07
N LYS A 44 -3.61 -8.31 2.79
CA LYS A 44 -3.64 -9.51 1.94
C LYS A 44 -3.28 -9.21 0.49
N ALA A 45 -3.79 -8.13 -0.09
CA ALA A 45 -3.47 -7.76 -1.47
C ALA A 45 -1.97 -7.50 -1.64
N ILE A 46 -1.33 -6.79 -0.70
CA ILE A 46 0.13 -6.59 -0.73
C ILE A 46 0.90 -7.91 -0.57
N ALA A 47 0.48 -8.79 0.35
CA ALA A 47 1.12 -10.10 0.51
C ALA A 47 1.04 -10.94 -0.78
N ILE A 48 -0.09 -10.89 -1.49
CA ILE A 48 -0.27 -11.54 -2.79
C ILE A 48 0.66 -10.90 -3.84
N LYS A 49 0.71 -9.56 -3.93
CA LYS A 49 1.60 -8.83 -4.83
C LYS A 49 3.05 -9.26 -4.66
N ASN A 50 3.52 -9.30 -3.41
CA ASN A 50 4.89 -9.67 -3.05
C ASN A 50 5.19 -11.13 -3.42
N LYS A 51 4.26 -12.05 -3.11
CA LYS A 51 4.42 -13.48 -3.41
C LYS A 51 4.46 -13.77 -4.91
N LEU A 52 3.68 -13.05 -5.69
CA LEU A 52 3.61 -13.19 -7.13
C LEU A 52 4.70 -12.41 -7.88
N ARG A 53 5.50 -11.57 -7.19
CA ARG A 53 6.51 -10.69 -7.78
C ARG A 53 5.95 -9.91 -8.97
N LEU A 54 4.74 -9.36 -8.81
CA LEU A 54 4.05 -8.62 -9.86
C LEU A 54 4.69 -7.24 -10.09
N ASN A 55 5.90 -7.25 -10.65
CA ASN A 55 6.69 -6.07 -10.92
C ASN A 55 6.01 -5.11 -11.90
N SER A 56 5.03 -5.57 -12.68
CA SER A 56 4.25 -4.73 -13.61
C SER A 56 3.38 -3.70 -12.89
N PHE A 57 2.90 -3.97 -11.67
CA PHE A 57 2.10 -3.00 -10.90
C PHE A 57 2.92 -1.81 -10.39
N ASN A 58 4.25 -1.95 -10.28
CA ASN A 58 5.10 -0.84 -9.86
C ASN A 58 5.18 0.26 -10.93
N HIS A 59 4.95 -0.08 -12.21
CA HIS A 59 5.00 0.90 -13.29
C HIS A 59 3.74 1.79 -13.34
N SER A 60 2.55 1.23 -13.10
CA SER A 60 1.30 1.98 -13.16
C SER A 60 1.15 3.02 -12.05
N PHE A 61 1.57 2.71 -10.82
CA PHE A 61 1.48 3.67 -9.70
C PHE A 61 2.38 4.90 -9.88
N SER A 62 3.52 4.77 -10.57
CA SER A 62 4.44 5.88 -10.80
C SER A 62 3.87 6.94 -11.75
N ASP A 63 2.98 6.54 -12.67
CA ASP A 63 2.36 7.46 -13.62
C ASP A 63 1.09 8.09 -13.02
N ASP A 64 0.34 7.34 -12.19
CA ASP A 64 -0.87 7.84 -11.52
C ASP A 64 -0.56 8.81 -10.36
N LEU A 65 0.59 8.65 -9.67
CA LEU A 65 1.04 9.58 -8.61
C LEU A 65 1.50 10.95 -9.14
N LYS A 66 1.58 11.14 -10.46
CA LYS A 66 1.80 12.46 -11.08
C LYS A 66 0.52 13.27 -11.27
N SER A 67 -0.63 12.79 -10.79
CA SER A 67 -1.83 13.62 -10.74
C SER A 67 -1.73 14.60 -9.57
N ASN A 68 -1.33 15.84 -9.88
CA ASN A 68 -1.49 17.00 -9.00
C ASN A 68 -2.99 17.38 -8.90
N GLU A 69 -3.85 16.46 -8.49
CA GLU A 69 -5.26 16.78 -8.24
C GLU A 69 -5.38 17.50 -6.90
N GLU A 70 -5.22 18.83 -6.99
CA GLU A 70 -5.69 19.80 -6.02
C GLU A 70 -7.19 19.59 -5.80
N PHE A 71 -7.55 18.92 -4.70
CA PHE A 71 -8.95 18.75 -4.31
C PHE A 71 -9.57 20.12 -4.05
N PRO A 72 -10.62 20.54 -4.80
CA PRO A 72 -11.30 21.78 -4.49
C PRO A 72 -12.15 21.58 -3.23
N ILE A 73 -11.79 22.27 -2.15
CA ILE A 73 -12.64 22.42 -0.97
C ILE A 73 -13.89 23.18 -1.42
N ARG A 74 -15.06 22.54 -1.36
CA ARG A 74 -16.37 23.18 -1.49
C ARG A 74 -16.99 23.40 -0.13
#